data_AF-A0A6I4P3K5-F1
#
_entry.id   AF-A0A6I4P3K5-F1
#
_cell.length_a   1.000
_cell.length_b   1.000
_cell.length_c   1.000
_cell.angle_alpha   90.00
_cell.angle_beta   90.00
_cell.angle_gamma   90.00
#
_symmetry.space_group_name_H-M   'P 1'
#
loop_
_entity.id
_entity.type
_entity.pdbx_description
1 polymer ?
#
loop_
_entity_poly.entity_id
_entity_poly.type
_entity_poly.pdbx_seq_one_letter_code
_entity_poly.pdbx_strand_id
1 'polypeptide(L)'
;MGQNRRYGSDNDTSSLNEVLIKPVPISLSDDERGMDVTRPEKGIPVHAWVRFPETPIRVSGEAIAWTGRAVLVEFKLRGGATRRAWVWANAVDRD
;
A
#
# COMPACT_ATOMS: atom_id res chain seq x y z
N MET A 1 15.03 -11.39 30.18
CA MET A 1 15.30 -11.96 28.84
C MET A 1 13.98 -11.98 28.09
N GLY A 2 13.86 -11.13 27.06
CA GLY A 2 12.59 -10.82 26.39
C GLY A 2 12.14 -11.95 25.48
N GLN A 3 10.91 -12.41 25.69
CA GLN A 3 10.29 -13.47 24.90
C GLN A 3 9.60 -12.84 23.68
N ASN A 4 10.22 -13.03 22.51
CA ASN A 4 9.68 -12.67 21.19
C ASN A 4 8.31 -13.34 20.98
N ARG A 5 7.22 -12.58 21.10
CA ARG A 5 5.89 -12.98 20.61
C ARG A 5 5.70 -12.40 19.21
N ARG A 6 6.11 -13.16 18.19
CA ARG A 6 5.75 -12.90 16.79
C ARG A 6 4.55 -13.78 16.45
N TYR A 7 3.35 -13.18 16.41
CA TYR A 7 2.21 -13.80 15.72
C TYR A 7 2.39 -13.56 14.23
N GLY A 8 2.54 -14.64 13.47
CA GLY A 8 2.46 -14.62 12.03
C GLY A 8 1.02 -14.43 11.60
N SER A 9 0.77 -13.42 10.77
CA SER A 9 -0.47 -13.36 10.00
C SER A 9 -0.36 -14.37 8.86
N ASP A 10 -1.31 -15.30 8.85
CA ASP A 10 -1.63 -16.22 7.76
C ASP A 10 -1.58 -15.48 6.42
N ASN A 11 -0.67 -15.88 5.53
CA ASN A 11 -0.75 -15.54 4.13
C ASN A 11 -0.75 -16.87 3.38
N ASP A 12 -1.96 -17.36 3.09
CA ASP A 12 -2.23 -18.54 2.28
C ASP A 12 -1.49 -18.42 0.94
N THR A 13 -0.45 -19.25 0.77
CA THR A 13 0.37 -19.31 -0.45
C THR A 13 -0.18 -20.31 -1.48
N SER A 14 -1.47 -20.68 -1.40
CA SER A 14 -2.06 -21.74 -2.23
C SER A 14 -3.00 -21.20 -3.29
N SER A 15 -2.48 -20.39 -4.21
CA SER A 15 -3.15 -20.06 -5.48
C SER A 15 -2.12 -19.71 -6.56
N LEU A 16 -1.12 -20.57 -6.73
CA LEU A 16 -0.24 -20.57 -7.89
C LEU A 16 -0.91 -21.39 -9.00
N ASN A 17 -1.59 -20.72 -9.93
CA ASN A 17 -1.47 -20.93 -11.37
C ASN A 17 -2.49 -20.11 -12.15
N GLU A 18 -2.01 -19.54 -13.26
CA GLU A 18 -2.78 -18.95 -14.36
C GLU A 18 -3.31 -17.51 -14.14
N VAL A 19 -2.41 -16.53 -14.12
CA VAL A 19 -2.81 -15.11 -14.10
C VAL A 19 -1.96 -14.33 -15.08
N LEU A 20 -2.59 -13.73 -16.09
CA LEU A 20 -2.08 -12.57 -16.82
C LEU A 20 -1.40 -11.65 -15.80
N ILE A 21 -0.07 -11.51 -15.81
CA ILE A 21 0.67 -10.83 -14.73
C ILE A 21 0.23 -9.36 -14.67
N LYS A 22 -0.82 -9.07 -13.90
CA LYS A 22 -1.27 -7.72 -13.61
C LYS A 22 -0.39 -7.24 -12.48
N PRO A 23 0.47 -6.24 -12.68
CA PRO A 23 1.37 -5.79 -11.65
C PRO A 23 0.56 -5.44 -10.39
N VAL A 24 0.94 -6.05 -9.27
CA VAL A 24 0.36 -5.83 -7.94
C VAL A 24 1.39 -5.06 -7.14
N PRO A 25 1.03 -3.90 -6.56
CA PRO A 25 1.96 -3.16 -5.72
C PRO A 25 2.22 -3.92 -4.42
N ILE A 26 3.44 -3.82 -3.92
CA ILE A 26 3.81 -4.24 -2.58
C ILE A 26 3.33 -3.14 -1.63
N SER A 27 2.42 -3.51 -0.74
CA SER A 27 1.85 -2.64 0.28
C SER A 27 2.51 -2.93 1.62
N LEU A 28 2.66 -1.90 2.47
CA LEU A 28 2.99 -2.11 3.87
C LEU A 28 1.94 -3.00 4.54
N SER A 29 2.42 -3.90 5.41
CA SER A 29 1.61 -4.74 6.28
C SER A 29 0.98 -3.95 7.41
N ASP A 30 0.07 -4.59 8.17
CA ASP A 30 -0.58 -3.97 9.32
C ASP A 30 0.40 -3.56 10.43
N ASP A 31 1.42 -4.37 10.68
CA ASP A 31 2.45 -4.11 11.70
C ASP A 31 3.33 -2.92 11.30
N GLU A 32 3.67 -2.83 10.01
CA GLU A 32 4.46 -1.73 9.46
C GLU A 32 3.70 -0.42 9.45
N ARG A 33 2.45 -0.40 8.99
CA ARG A 33 1.63 0.82 8.85
C ARG A 33 1.09 1.34 10.18
N GLY A 34 0.88 0.47 11.17
CA GLY A 34 0.27 0.81 12.45
C GLY A 34 -1.28 0.75 12.44
N MET A 35 -1.87 0.59 13.62
CA MET A 35 -3.30 0.27 13.77
C MET A 35 -4.24 1.48 13.73
N ASP A 36 -3.76 2.67 14.07
CA ASP A 36 -4.60 3.88 14.18
C ASP A 36 -4.84 4.50 12.79
N VAL A 37 -5.94 4.08 12.16
CA VAL A 37 -6.27 4.45 10.77
C VAL A 37 -7.32 5.55 10.76
N THR A 38 -6.94 6.71 10.23
CA THR A 38 -7.83 7.83 9.91
C THR A 38 -8.27 7.75 8.45
N ARG A 39 -9.53 8.10 8.15
CA ARG A 39 -10.09 8.16 6.79
C ARG A 39 -10.72 9.53 6.56
N PRO A 40 -10.39 10.22 5.45
CA PRO A 40 -11.07 11.45 5.07
C PRO A 40 -12.43 11.15 4.43
N GLU A 41 -13.33 12.14 4.38
CA GLU A 41 -14.59 12.04 3.65
C GLU A 41 -14.39 11.97 2.12
N LYS A 42 -13.31 12.60 1.62
CA LYS A 42 -12.92 12.60 0.21
C LYS A 42 -11.42 12.32 0.08
N GLY A 43 -11.05 11.64 -1.00
CA GLY A 43 -9.65 11.41 -1.33
C GLY A 43 -8.88 12.73 -1.47
N ILE A 44 -7.67 12.78 -0.92
CA ILE A 44 -6.79 13.95 -1.02
C ILE A 44 -5.81 13.70 -2.16
N PRO A 45 -5.72 14.58 -3.18
CA PRO A 45 -4.80 14.37 -4.29
C PRO A 45 -3.35 14.37 -3.81
N VAL A 46 -2.57 13.36 -4.25
CA VAL A 46 -1.18 13.17 -3.86
C VAL A 46 -0.34 12.56 -4.99
N HIS A 47 0.96 12.77 -4.90
CA HIS A 47 1.96 12.00 -5.62
C HIS A 47 2.64 11.03 -4.66
N ALA A 48 2.80 9.76 -5.04
CA ALA A 48 3.39 8.77 -4.15
C ALA A 48 4.35 7.83 -4.88
N TRP A 49 5.43 7.44 -4.20
CA TRP A 49 6.27 6.33 -4.62
C TRP A 49 5.66 5.00 -4.17
N VAL A 50 5.29 4.16 -5.14
CA VAL A 50 4.72 2.84 -4.90
C VAL A 50 5.69 1.78 -5.39
N ARG A 51 5.90 0.74 -4.59
CA ARG A 51 6.81 -0.36 -4.94
C ARG A 51 6.05 -1.44 -5.69
N PHE A 52 6.56 -1.84 -6.85
CA PHE A 52 6.18 -3.10 -7.50
C PHE A 52 7.36 -4.09 -7.41
N PRO A 53 7.10 -5.40 -7.59
CA PRO A 53 8.16 -6.40 -7.68
C PRO A 53 9.23 -6.03 -8.71
N GLU A 54 8.84 -5.48 -9.87
CA GLU A 54 9.79 -5.16 -10.94
C GLU A 54 10.50 -3.82 -10.71
N THR A 55 9.77 -2.76 -10.33
CA THR A 55 10.35 -1.42 -10.21
C THR A 55 9.50 -0.49 -9.32
N PRO A 56 10.09 0.43 -8.53
CA PRO A 56 9.35 1.50 -7.90
C PRO A 56 8.87 2.50 -8.96
N ILE A 57 7.62 2.93 -8.86
CA ILE A 57 7.05 3.95 -9.74
C ILE A 57 6.46 5.10 -8.92
N ARG A 58 6.51 6.31 -9.47
CA ARG A 58 5.79 7.46 -8.92
C ARG A 58 4.42 7.52 -9.58
N VAL A 59 3.36 7.58 -8.77
CA VAL A 59 1.96 7.64 -9.23
C VAL A 59 1.32 8.93 -8.77
N SER A 60 0.37 9.41 -9.57
CA SER A 60 -0.63 10.40 -9.14
C SER A 60 -1.88 9.64 -8.71
N GLY A 61 -2.44 10.01 -7.57
CA GLY A 61 -3.59 9.31 -6.97
C GLY A 61 -4.19 10.08 -5.81
N GLU A 62 -4.95 9.39 -4.98
CA GLU A 62 -5.64 9.96 -3.83
C GLU A 62 -5.24 9.23 -2.54
N ALA A 63 -4.92 10.00 -1.50
CA ALA A 63 -4.81 9.49 -0.14
C ALA A 63 -6.22 9.29 0.43
N ILE A 64 -6.58 8.02 0.68
CA ILE A 64 -7.93 7.63 1.15
C ILE A 64 -7.94 7.10 2.59
N ALA A 65 -6.77 6.90 3.18
CA ALA A 65 -6.59 6.66 4.60
C ALA A 65 -5.15 6.96 5.00
N TRP A 66 -4.88 7.19 6.28
CA TRP A 66 -3.53 7.29 6.80
C TRP A 66 -3.45 6.84 8.25
N THR A 67 -2.24 6.57 8.69
CA THR A 67 -1.86 6.38 10.09
C THR A 67 -0.82 7.45 10.45
N GLY A 68 -0.26 7.41 11.67
CA GLY A 68 0.85 8.30 12.03
C GLY A 68 2.14 8.12 11.21
N ARG A 69 2.27 7.03 10.43
CA ARG A 69 3.51 6.68 9.72
C ARG A 69 3.32 6.28 8.26
N ALA A 70 2.10 5.99 7.83
CA ALA A 70 1.81 5.46 6.51
C ALA A 70 0.53 6.06 5.90
N VAL A 71 0.41 5.98 4.59
CA VAL A 71 -0.72 6.51 3.82
C VAL A 71 -1.20 5.44 2.84
N LEU A 72 -2.52 5.23 2.79
CA LEU A 72 -3.17 4.40 1.78
C LEU A 72 -3.46 5.26 0.56
N VAL A 73 -2.78 4.95 -0.55
CA VAL A 73 -2.94 5.66 -1.81
C VAL A 73 -3.74 4.80 -2.76
N GLU A 74 -4.83 5.34 -3.29
CA GLU A 74 -5.58 4.79 -4.43
C GLU A 74 -5.10 5.46 -5.71
N PHE A 75 -4.77 4.67 -6.73
CA PHE A 75 -4.27 5.19 -8.01
C PHE A 75 -4.68 4.29 -9.16
N LYS A 76 -4.66 4.84 -10.38
CA LYS A 76 -4.98 4.11 -11.62
C LYS A 76 -3.70 3.77 -12.38
N LEU A 77 -3.58 2.51 -12.77
CA LEU A 77 -2.56 2.07 -13.72
C LEU A 77 -2.96 2.47 -15.15
N ARG A 78 -1.99 2.52 -16.07
CA ARG A 78 -2.24 2.83 -17.49
C ARG A 78 -3.28 1.91 -18.15
N GLY A 79 -3.40 0.66 -17.68
CA GLY A 79 -4.42 -0.30 -18.14
C GLY A 79 -5.82 -0.09 -17.53
N GLY A 80 -6.08 1.04 -16.87
CA GLY A 80 -7.38 1.38 -16.26
C GLY A 80 -7.66 0.71 -14.91
N ALA A 81 -6.84 -0.27 -14.51
CA ALA A 81 -6.98 -0.93 -13.21
C ALA A 81 -6.71 0.04 -12.06
N THR A 82 -7.65 0.13 -11.12
CA THR A 82 -7.46 0.87 -9.87
C THR A 82 -6.76 -0.04 -8.86
N ARG A 83 -5.71 0.48 -8.21
CA ARG A 83 -4.92 -0.21 -7.20
C ARG A 83 -4.85 0.64 -5.94
N ARG A 84 -4.60 -0.03 -4.82
CA ARG A 84 -4.39 0.60 -3.52
C ARG A 84 -3.13 0.03 -2.91
N ALA A 85 -2.34 0.88 -2.27
CA ALA A 85 -1.16 0.46 -1.53
C ALA A 85 -0.94 1.37 -0.32
N TRP A 86 -0.60 0.77 0.82
CA TRP A 86 0.01 1.49 1.92
C TRP A 86 1.46 1.76 1.60
N VAL A 87 1.85 3.02 1.71
CA VAL A 87 3.23 3.50 1.56
C VAL A 87 3.62 4.29 2.80
N TRP A 88 4.92 4.41 3.06
CA TRP A 88 5.40 5.27 4.14
C TRP A 88 4.98 6.72 3.89
N ALA A 89 4.66 7.46 4.96
CA ALA A 89 4.20 8.85 4.84
C ALA A 89 5.21 9.76 4.15
N ASN A 90 6.52 9.49 4.30
CA ASN A 90 7.58 10.22 3.62
C ASN A 90 7.76 9.85 2.14
N ALA A 91 7.03 8.84 1.65
CA ALA A 91 6.97 8.49 0.23
C ALA A 91 5.83 9.21 -0.51
N VAL A 92 5.11 10.10 0.18
CA VAL A 92 3.95 10.83 -0.35
C VAL A 92 4.20 12.33 -0.31
N ASP A 93 4.05 12.96 -1.47
CA ASP A 93 4.04 14.40 -1.65
C ASP A 93 2.58 14.86 -1.83
N ARG A 94 2.19 15.91 -1.10
CA ARG A 94 0.90 16.58 -1.30
C ARG A 94 1.12 17.75 -2.26
N ASP A 95 0.21 17.92 -3.21
CA ASP A 95 0.15 19.12 -4.05
C ASP A 95 -0.31 20.35 -3.25
#